data_AF-M2QUX4-F1
#
_entry.id   AF-M2QUX4-F1
#
_cell.length_a   1.000
_cell.length_b   1.000
_cell.length_c   1.000
_cell.angle_alpha   90.00
_cell.angle_beta   90.00
_cell.angle_gamma   90.00
#
_symmetry.space_group_name_H-M   'P 1'
#
loop_
_entity.id
_entity.type
_entity.pdbx_description
1 polymer ?
#
loop_
_entity_poly.entity_id
_entity_poly.type
_entity_poly.pdbx_seq_one_letter_code
_entity_poly.pdbx_strand_id
1 'polypeptide(L)'
;SAGMDLCVPQDITLEPGAHSLVPTGLKMCLPPRTCARITPRSGLGLKGIVVGAERLDRDFRDELKLLLINNSPNAFTFYKGDCVAQLVIE
;
A
#
# COMPACT_ATOMS: atom_id res chain seq x y z
N SER A 1 15.35 6.56 -3.26
CA SER A 1 14.24 5.62 -3.00
C SER A 1 14.82 4.41 -2.28
N ALA A 2 14.13 3.86 -1.29
CA ALA A 2 14.60 2.70 -0.52
C ALA A 2 14.01 1.36 -1.02
N GLY A 3 12.96 1.41 -1.85
CA GLY A 3 12.25 0.23 -2.33
C GLY A 3 11.51 0.45 -3.65
N MET A 4 10.70 -0.54 -4.03
CA MET A 4 9.84 -0.53 -5.23
C MET A 4 8.52 0.17 -4.93
N ASP A 5 8.12 1.16 -5.72
CA ASP A 5 6.85 1.86 -5.53
C ASP A 5 5.65 0.93 -5.81
N LEU A 6 4.62 1.04 -4.97
CA LEU A 6 3.34 0.36 -5.10
C LEU A 6 2.26 1.42 -5.37
N CYS A 7 1.59 1.29 -6.50
CA CYS A 7 0.70 2.32 -7.02
C CYS A 7 -0.71 1.77 -7.26
N VAL A 8 -1.72 2.64 -7.16
CA VAL A 8 -3.12 2.22 -7.34
C VAL A 8 -3.43 1.94 -8.82
N PRO A 9 -4.13 0.85 -9.16
CA PRO A 9 -4.36 0.46 -10.55
C PRO A 9 -5.52 1.23 -11.22
N GLN A 10 -6.35 1.90 -10.42
CA GLN A 10 -7.54 2.62 -10.85
C GLN A 10 -7.85 3.76 -9.87
N ASP A 11 -8.76 4.65 -10.25
CA ASP A 11 -9.25 5.71 -9.39
C ASP A 11 -10.06 5.14 -8.23
N ILE A 12 -9.82 5.66 -7.02
CA ILE A 12 -10.47 5.21 -5.79
C ILE A 12 -10.73 6.43 -4.92
N THR A 13 -12.00 6.66 -4.57
CA THR A 13 -12.36 7.64 -3.55
C THR A 13 -12.69 6.91 -2.26
N LEU A 14 -12.02 7.31 -1.17
CA LEU A 14 -12.34 6.87 0.19
C LEU A 14 -13.04 8.00 0.93
N GLU A 15 -14.27 7.74 1.36
CA GLU A 15 -14.98 8.62 2.28
C GLU A 15 -14.28 8.66 3.67
N PRO A 16 -14.55 9.68 4.49
CA PRO A 16 -14.05 9.73 5.86
C PRO A 16 -14.36 8.43 6.64
N GLY A 17 -13.33 7.83 7.24
CA GLY A 17 -13.44 6.56 7.97
C GLY A 17 -13.53 5.30 7.11
N ALA A 18 -13.60 5.44 5.78
CA ALA A 18 -13.66 4.30 4.87
C ALA A 18 -12.27 3.66 4.66
N HIS A 19 -12.28 2.39 4.28
CA HIS A 19 -11.10 1.67 3.84
C HIS A 19 -11.38 0.86 2.58
N SER A 20 -10.33 0.58 1.82
CA SER A 20 -10.39 -0.28 0.64
C SER A 20 -9.17 -1.17 0.55
N LEU A 21 -9.39 -2.41 0.12
CA LEU A 21 -8.33 -3.36 -0.17
C LEU A 21 -8.02 -3.29 -1.67
N VAL A 22 -6.92 -2.61 -2.01
CA VAL A 22 -6.56 -2.30 -3.39
C VAL A 22 -5.63 -3.38 -3.96
N PRO A 23 -6.05 -4.12 -4.99
CA PRO A 23 -5.18 -5.09 -5.65
C PRO A 23 -4.03 -4.38 -6.36
N THR A 24 -2.81 -4.93 -6.27
CA THR A 24 -1.65 -4.40 -7.00
C THR A 24 -1.39 -5.15 -8.30
N GLY A 25 -2.01 -6.32 -8.50
CA GLY A 25 -1.66 -7.25 -9.58
C GLY A 25 -0.32 -7.96 -9.38
N LEU A 26 0.38 -7.70 -8.27
CA LEU A 26 1.70 -8.27 -8.01
C LEU A 26 1.60 -9.53 -7.16
N LYS A 27 2.30 -10.58 -7.61
CA LYS A 27 2.62 -11.77 -6.82
C LYS A 27 4.13 -11.91 -6.81
N MET A 28 4.68 -12.35 -5.70
CA MET A 28 6.12 -12.39 -5.52
C MET A 28 6.56 -13.60 -4.72
N CYS A 29 7.79 -14.04 -5.01
CA CYS A 29 8.52 -15.00 -4.19
C CYS A 29 9.71 -14.26 -3.59
N LEU A 30 9.74 -14.18 -2.26
CA LEU A 30 10.83 -13.51 -1.55
C LEU A 30 12.09 -14.37 -1.49
N PRO A 31 13.28 -13.76 -1.52
CA PRO A 31 14.53 -14.47 -1.30
C PRO A 31 14.56 -15.26 0.02
N PRO A 32 15.40 -16.29 0.15
CA PRO A 32 15.58 -17.00 1.40
C PRO A 32 16.02 -16.05 2.53
N ARG A 33 15.46 -16.25 3.72
CA ARG A 33 15.80 -15.49 4.95
C ARG A 33 15.50 -13.99 4.90
N THR A 34 14.65 -13.54 3.98
CA THR A 34 14.16 -12.16 3.93
C THR A 34 12.67 -12.07 4.19
N CYS A 35 12.20 -10.90 4.59
CA CYS A 35 10.80 -10.49 4.55
C CYS A 35 10.65 -9.25 3.65
N ALA A 36 9.42 -8.84 3.37
CA ALA A 36 9.19 -7.52 2.80
C ALA A 36 8.39 -6.65 3.75
N ARG A 37 8.67 -5.36 3.70
CA ARG A 37 7.96 -4.32 4.43
C ARG A 37 7.31 -3.35 3.45
N ILE A 38 6.02 -3.10 3.65
CA ILE A 38 5.28 -2.04 2.96
C ILE A 38 5.44 -0.77 3.78
N THR A 39 6.05 0.24 3.18
CA THR A 39 6.33 1.53 3.82
C THR A 39 5.47 2.61 3.17
N PRO A 40 4.55 3.27 3.90
CA PRO A 40 3.74 4.36 3.34
C PRO A 40 4.61 5.51 2.81
N ARG A 41 4.15 6.18 1.75
CA ARG A 41 4.78 7.44 1.31
C ARG A 41 4.50 8.52 2.36
N SER A 42 5.56 9.23 2.81
CA SER A 42 5.50 10.15 3.96
C SER A 42 4.42 11.23 3.85
N GLY A 43 4.12 11.71 2.64
CA GLY A 43 3.09 12.73 2.41
C GLY A 43 1.64 12.25 2.66
N LEU A 44 1.38 10.94 2.70
CA LEU A 44 0.03 10.40 2.92
C LEU A 44 -0.39 10.46 4.39
N GLY A 45 0.52 10.16 5.31
CA GLY A 45 0.23 10.22 6.75
C GLY A 45 -0.20 11.61 7.20
N LEU A 46 0.42 12.67 6.65
CA LEU A 46 0.05 14.07 6.91
C LEU A 46 -1.36 14.43 6.42
N LYS A 47 -1.92 13.66 5.48
CA LYS A 47 -3.28 13.83 4.96
C LYS A 47 -4.30 12.91 5.65
N GLY A 48 -3.91 12.22 6.72
CA GLY A 48 -4.76 11.26 7.43
C GLY A 48 -4.93 9.93 6.70
N ILE A 49 -4.07 9.62 5.73
CA ILE A 49 -4.12 8.37 4.98
C ILE A 49 -3.13 7.37 5.58
N VAL A 50 -3.64 6.18 5.88
CA VAL A 50 -2.85 5.06 6.41
C VAL A 50 -2.82 3.93 5.40
N VAL A 51 -1.65 3.30 5.26
CA VAL A 51 -1.48 2.05 4.50
C VAL A 51 -1.25 0.93 5.51
N GLY A 52 -2.17 -0.04 5.57
CA GLY A 52 -2.08 -1.21 6.43
C GLY A 52 -1.32 -2.38 5.79
N ALA A 53 -1.22 -3.49 6.54
CA ALA A 53 -0.48 -4.70 6.18
C ALA A 53 1.01 -4.45 5.90
N GLU A 54 1.71 -3.93 6.91
CA GLU A 54 3.08 -3.42 6.75
C GLU A 54 4.14 -4.51 6.51
N ARG A 55 3.87 -5.79 6.75
CA ARG A 55 4.86 -6.87 6.64
C ARG A 55 4.32 -8.06 5.85
N LEU A 56 5.14 -8.55 4.94
CA LEU A 56 4.90 -9.76 4.15
C LEU A 56 5.97 -10.79 4.47
N ASP A 57 5.52 -11.99 4.82
CA ASP A 57 6.41 -13.11 5.12
C ASP A 57 6.91 -13.79 3.83
N ARG A 58 8.03 -14.51 3.95
CA ARG A 58 8.72 -15.14 2.82
C ARG A 58 7.82 -16.09 2.01
N ASP A 59 6.92 -16.78 2.69
CA ASP A 59 6.00 -17.77 2.16
C ASP A 59 4.68 -17.18 1.67
N PHE A 60 4.50 -15.85 1.72
CA PHE A 60 3.38 -15.19 1.07
C PHE A 60 3.39 -15.47 -0.44
N ARG A 61 2.29 -15.98 -0.98
CA ARG A 61 2.13 -16.34 -2.42
C ARG A 61 0.89 -15.74 -3.06
N ASP A 62 0.03 -15.13 -2.26
CA ASP A 62 -1.15 -14.46 -2.76
C ASP A 62 -0.79 -13.16 -3.47
N GLU A 63 -1.81 -12.56 -4.06
CA GLU A 63 -1.68 -11.22 -4.60
C GLU A 63 -1.45 -10.21 -3.47
N LEU A 64 -0.44 -9.37 -3.64
CA LEU A 64 -0.20 -8.23 -2.77
C LEU A 64 -1.35 -7.23 -2.94
N LYS A 65 -2.01 -6.91 -1.82
CA LYS A 65 -3.07 -5.90 -1.77
C LYS A 65 -2.72 -4.85 -0.74
N LEU A 66 -3.02 -3.60 -1.05
CA LEU A 66 -2.80 -2.46 -0.16
C LEU A 66 -4.09 -2.17 0.59
N LEU A 67 -4.05 -2.24 1.92
CA LEU A 67 -5.15 -1.75 2.74
C LEU A 67 -5.00 -0.23 2.87
N LEU A 68 -5.79 0.54 2.13
CA LEU A 68 -5.83 2.00 2.25
C LEU A 68 -6.96 2.41 3.19
N ILE A 69 -6.66 3.26 4.16
CA ILE A 69 -7.61 3.73 5.16
C ILE A 69 -7.57 5.26 5.18
N ASN A 70 -8.74 5.89 5.09
CA ASN A 70 -8.89 7.33 5.23
C ASN A 70 -9.36 7.68 6.64
N ASN A 71 -8.44 8.14 7.49
CA ASN A 71 -8.74 8.65 8.84
C ASN A 71 -8.95 10.17 8.87
N SER A 72 -8.94 10.84 7.72
CA SER A 72 -9.19 12.26 7.63
C SER A 72 -10.70 12.57 7.65
N PRO A 73 -11.10 13.81 7.99
CA PRO A 73 -12.51 14.21 7.96
C PRO A 73 -13.05 14.51 6.55
N ASN A 74 -12.21 14.42 5.51
CA ASN A 74 -12.58 14.73 4.13
C ASN A 74 -12.46 13.48 3.25
N ALA A 75 -13.24 13.42 2.18
CA ALA A 75 -13.03 12.40 1.15
C ALA A 75 -11.63 12.54 0.53
N PHE A 76 -10.99 11.41 0.21
CA PHE A 76 -9.69 11.38 -0.44
C PHE A 76 -9.74 10.53 -1.69
N THR A 77 -9.36 11.11 -2.82
CA THR A 77 -9.27 10.41 -4.11
C THR A 77 -7.82 10.09 -4.44
N PHE A 78 -7.55 8.81 -4.64
CA PHE A 78 -6.34 8.33 -5.32
C PHE A 78 -6.67 8.20 -6.80
N TYR A 79 -5.77 8.67 -7.65
CA TYR A 79 -5.89 8.50 -9.09
C TYR A 79 -5.03 7.34 -9.56
N LYS A 80 -5.46 6.67 -10.63
CA LYS A 80 -4.70 5.61 -11.28
C LYS A 80 -3.24 6.03 -11.48
N GLY A 81 -2.32 5.20 -10.99
CA GLY A 81 -0.88 5.45 -11.06
C GLY A 81 -0.29 6.20 -9.87
N ASP A 82 -1.11 6.71 -8.95
CA ASP A 82 -0.61 7.29 -7.71
C ASP A 82 0.12 6.23 -6.87
N CYS A 83 1.40 6.47 -6.60
CA CYS A 83 2.21 5.58 -5.78
C CYS A 83 2.06 5.95 -4.30
N VAL A 84 1.53 5.00 -3.53
CA VAL A 84 1.06 5.23 -2.15
C VAL A 84 1.96 4.58 -1.11
N ALA A 85 2.72 3.56 -1.49
CA ALA A 85 3.65 2.88 -0.61
C ALA A 85 4.89 2.43 -1.37
N GLN A 86 5.88 1.94 -0.64
CA GLN A 86 7.07 1.30 -1.17
C GLN A 86 7.27 -0.06 -0.53
N LEU A 87 7.59 -1.05 -1.35
CA LEU A 87 8.01 -2.37 -0.91
C LEU A 87 9.53 -2.39 -0.71
N VAL A 88 9.98 -2.68 0.50
CA VAL A 88 11.40 -2.83 0.86
C VAL A 88 11.63 -4.26 1.28
N ILE A 89 12.69 -4.90 0.77
CA ILE A 89 13.09 -6.24 1.20
C ILE A 89 14.10 -6.08 2.35
N GLU A 90 13.87 -6.81 3.44
CA GLU A 90 14.69 -6.80 4.67
C GLU A 90 15.19 -8.20 5.03
#